data_AF-A0A2G2QZN5-F1
#
_entry.id   AF-A0A2G2QZN5-F1
#
_cell.length_a   1.000
_cell.length_b   1.000
_cell.length_c   1.000
_cell.angle_alpha   90.00
_cell.angle_beta   90.00
_cell.angle_gamma   90.00
#
_symmetry.space_group_name_H-M   'P 1'
#
loop_
_entity.id
_entity.type
_entity.pdbx_description
1 polymer ?
#
loop_
_entity_poly.entity_id
_entity_poly.type
_entity_poly.pdbx_seq_one_letter_code
_entity_poly.pdbx_strand_id
1 'polypeptide(L)'
;MLDIEVTMSAVEIYVCAKGQALKEGKVTYSQSIYDKKDAQDDAEARVKRNAKIHRIAYYKINDEGDFKMLYSYTNKALNAPPKVEASAPKKRKRKKPLKKPFWKRWLGLS
;
A
#
# COMPACT_ATOMS: atom_id res chain seq x y z
N MET A 1 17.57 -23.12 32.18
CA MET A 1 17.41 -23.47 30.76
C MET A 1 15.95 -23.76 30.51
N LEU A 2 15.22 -22.73 30.10
CA LEU A 2 13.95 -22.85 29.39
C LEU A 2 14.17 -21.96 28.18
N ASP A 3 14.71 -22.55 27.12
CA ASP A 3 14.66 -21.95 25.80
C ASP A 3 13.18 -21.99 25.38
N ILE A 4 12.42 -21.03 25.90
CA ILE A 4 11.11 -20.71 25.37
C ILE A 4 11.43 -20.20 23.97
N GLU A 5 11.33 -21.08 22.98
CA GLU A 5 11.10 -20.70 21.60
C GLU A 5 9.79 -19.91 21.58
N VAL A 6 9.86 -18.65 22.01
CA VAL A 6 8.95 -17.62 21.55
C VAL A 6 9.26 -17.57 20.07
N THR A 7 8.55 -18.37 19.28
CA THR A 7 8.44 -18.17 17.83
C THR A 7 8.28 -16.68 17.63
N MET A 8 9.29 -16.03 17.05
CA MET A 8 9.42 -14.57 17.03
C MET A 8 8.47 -14.02 15.98
N SER A 9 7.17 -14.23 16.19
CA SER A 9 6.13 -13.78 15.28
C SER A 9 5.94 -12.28 15.46
N ALA A 10 6.71 -11.52 14.69
CA ALA A 10 6.58 -10.08 14.60
C ALA A 10 5.41 -9.72 13.67
N VAL A 11 4.70 -8.66 14.02
CA VAL A 11 3.67 -8.06 13.16
C VAL A 11 4.24 -6.82 12.49
N GLU A 12 4.26 -6.84 11.16
CA GLU A 12 4.60 -5.71 10.32
C GLU A 12 3.35 -4.87 10.05
N ILE A 13 3.46 -3.59 10.38
CA ILE A 13 2.35 -2.66 10.39
C ILE A 13 2.65 -1.56 9.38
N TYR A 14 1.79 -1.44 8.38
CA TYR A 14 1.85 -0.40 7.37
C TYR A 14 0.84 0.70 7.72
N VAL A 15 1.31 1.93 7.94
CA VAL A 15 0.48 3.11 8.24
C VAL A 15 0.56 4.11 7.10
N CYS A 16 -0.58 4.47 6.53
CA CYS A 16 -0.65 5.30 5.32
C CYS A 16 -1.48 6.55 5.56
N ALA A 17 -0.97 7.70 5.10
CA ALA A 17 -1.72 8.94 5.04
C ALA A 17 -2.60 8.99 3.77
N LYS A 18 -3.51 9.96 3.73
CA LYS A 18 -4.41 10.16 2.58
C LYS A 18 -3.60 10.46 1.31
N GLY A 19 -3.79 9.67 0.26
CA GLY A 19 -3.09 9.81 -1.04
C GLY A 19 -1.74 9.09 -1.16
N GLN A 20 -1.27 8.45 -0.09
CA GLN A 20 -0.03 7.67 -0.08
C GLN A 20 -0.32 6.19 -0.33
N ALA A 21 0.49 5.53 -1.17
CA ALA A 21 0.36 4.09 -1.38
C ALA A 21 0.78 3.30 -0.13
N LEU A 22 0.26 2.07 0.02
CA LEU A 22 0.53 1.24 1.20
C LEU A 22 2.04 1.06 1.46
N LYS A 23 2.78 0.84 0.38
CA LYS A 23 4.23 0.65 0.34
C LYS A 23 5.07 1.91 0.57
N GLU A 24 4.48 3.09 0.38
CA GLU A 24 5.17 4.35 0.65
C GLU A 24 4.93 4.80 2.09
N GLY A 25 3.94 4.20 2.77
CA GLY A 25 3.58 4.47 4.14
C GLY A 25 4.68 4.15 5.15
N LYS A 26 4.47 4.58 6.38
CA LYS A 26 5.37 4.26 7.50
C LYS A 26 5.18 2.78 7.86
N VAL A 27 6.25 2.00 7.77
CA VAL A 27 6.29 0.62 8.26
C VAL A 27 6.79 0.62 9.70
N THR A 28 6.18 -0.19 10.56
CA THR A 28 6.60 -0.37 11.94
C THR A 28 6.40 -1.82 12.33
N TYR A 29 7.31 -2.35 13.13
CA TYR A 29 7.24 -3.73 13.62
C TYR A 29 6.77 -3.73 15.07
N SER A 30 5.86 -4.63 15.40
CA SER A 30 5.44 -4.86 16.78
C SER A 30 5.41 -6.34 17.10
N GLN A 31 5.90 -6.72 18.27
CA GLN A 31 5.82 -8.09 18.79
C GLN A 31 4.67 -8.26 19.78
N SER A 32 3.93 -7.19 20.08
CA SER A 32 2.88 -7.18 21.10
C SER A 32 1.47 -7.41 20.54
N ILE A 33 1.35 -7.69 19.24
CA ILE A 33 0.07 -7.90 18.55
C ILE A 33 0.04 -9.35 18.10
N TYR A 34 -0.87 -10.14 18.66
CA TYR A 34 -0.94 -11.58 18.37
C TYR A 34 -2.17 -11.93 17.53
N ASP A 35 -3.30 -11.29 17.84
CA ASP A 35 -4.60 -11.60 17.24
C ASP A 35 -5.23 -10.42 16.49
N LYS A 36 -6.26 -10.74 15.71
CA LYS A 36 -7.08 -9.74 14.99
C LYS A 36 -7.66 -8.69 15.94
N LYS A 37 -8.03 -9.08 17.16
CA LYS A 37 -8.61 -8.16 18.16
C LYS A 37 -7.59 -7.12 18.62
N ASP A 38 -6.37 -7.54 18.95
CA ASP A 38 -5.28 -6.63 19.33
C ASP A 38 -4.95 -5.66 18.19
N ALA A 39 -4.91 -6.17 16.95
CA ALA A 39 -4.68 -5.35 15.76
C ALA A 39 -5.79 -4.30 15.55
N GLN A 40 -7.04 -4.65 15.86
CA GLN A 40 -8.16 -3.72 15.79
C GLN A 40 -8.06 -2.63 16.87
N ASP A 41 -7.84 -3.03 18.13
CA ASP A 41 -7.74 -2.10 19.26
C ASP A 41 -6.58 -1.10 19.07
N ASP A 42 -5.44 -1.58 18.57
CA ASP A 42 -4.29 -0.74 18.24
C ASP A 42 -4.57 0.18 17.03
N ALA A 43 -5.25 -0.31 15.99
CA ALA A 43 -5.64 0.52 14.84
C ALA A 43 -6.56 1.68 15.27
N GLU A 44 -7.56 1.39 16.10
CA GLU A 44 -8.47 2.40 16.63
C GLU A 44 -7.74 3.41 17.51
N ALA A 45 -6.84 2.95 18.40
CA ALA A 45 -6.05 3.83 19.24
C ALA A 45 -5.16 4.77 18.41
N ARG A 46 -4.56 4.28 17.32
CA ARG A 46 -3.73 5.09 16.42
C ARG A 46 -4.54 6.14 15.66
N VAL A 47 -5.70 5.75 15.15
CA VAL A 47 -6.57 6.66 14.39
C VAL A 47 -7.17 7.72 15.31
N LYS A 48 -7.52 7.37 16.55
CA LYS A 48 -7.96 8.32 17.59
C LYS A 48 -6.86 9.35 17.92
N ARG A 49 -5.60 8.92 18.04
CA ARG A 49 -4.46 9.83 18.29
C ARG A 49 -4.06 10.65 17.08
N ASN A 50 -4.18 10.08 15.88
CA ASN A 50 -3.78 10.72 14.64
C ASN A 50 -4.87 10.54 13.57
N ALA A 51 -5.76 11.53 13.50
CA ALA A 51 -6.85 11.58 12.55
C ALA A 51 -6.39 11.67 11.08
N LYS A 52 -5.10 11.89 10.79
CA LYS A 52 -4.55 11.94 9.41
C LYS A 52 -4.29 10.55 8.83
N ILE A 53 -4.37 9.50 9.64
CA ILE A 53 -4.19 8.13 9.18
C ILE A 53 -5.39 7.71 8.33
N HIS A 54 -5.11 7.34 7.08
CA HIS A 54 -6.12 6.91 6.11
C HIS A 54 -6.31 5.39 6.12
N ARG A 55 -5.21 4.63 6.09
CA ARG A 55 -5.26 3.16 6.06
C ARG A 55 -4.14 2.57 6.90
N ILE A 56 -4.44 1.49 7.61
CA ILE A 56 -3.48 0.68 8.35
C ILE A 56 -3.63 -0.78 7.93
N ALA A 57 -2.53 -1.50 7.71
CA ALA A 57 -2.54 -2.93 7.45
C ALA A 57 -1.56 -3.64 8.39
N TYR A 58 -1.98 -4.79 8.91
CA TYR A 58 -1.23 -5.61 9.86
C TYR A 58 -0.95 -6.96 9.23
N TYR A 59 0.32 -7.33 9.13
CA TYR A 59 0.78 -8.62 8.62
C TYR A 59 1.57 -9.35 9.69
N LYS A 60 1.16 -10.57 10.03
CA LYS A 60 1.95 -11.48 10.86
C LYS A 60 3.05 -12.09 10.02
N ILE A 61 4.29 -11.99 10.49
CA ILE A 61 5.46 -12.63 9.90
C ILE A 61 5.75 -13.88 10.73
N ASN A 62 5.93 -15.01 10.06
CA ASN A 62 6.40 -16.25 10.68
C ASN A 62 7.92 -16.39 10.47
N ASP A 63 8.56 -17.26 11.24
CA ASP A 63 10.01 -17.51 11.17
C ASP A 63 10.48 -18.05 9.79
N GLU A 64 9.57 -18.64 9.01
CA GLU A 64 9.81 -19.09 7.63
C GLU A 64 9.86 -17.93 6.59
N GLY A 65 9.58 -16.69 7.02
CA GLY A 65 9.52 -15.53 6.14
C GLY A 65 8.17 -15.34 5.44
N ASP A 66 7.19 -16.20 5.73
CA ASP A 66 5.81 -16.04 5.27
C ASP A 66 5.10 -14.90 5.99
N PHE A 67 4.34 -14.11 5.23
CA PHE A 67 3.54 -13.00 5.74
C PHE A 67 2.04 -13.24 5.52
N LYS A 68 1.27 -13.19 6.62
CA LYS A 68 -0.18 -13.36 6.60
C LYS A 68 -0.89 -12.11 7.10
N MET A 69 -1.83 -11.58 6.34
CA MET A 69 -2.63 -10.43 6.77
C MET A 69 -3.51 -10.80 7.98
N LEU A 70 -3.32 -10.08 9.10
CA LEU A 70 -4.15 -10.20 10.30
C LEU A 70 -5.39 -9.32 10.21
N TYR A 71 -5.18 -8.05 9.86
CA TYR A 71 -6.23 -7.05 9.87
C TYR A 71 -5.88 -5.87 8.96
N SER A 72 -6.90 -5.20 8.44
CA SER A 72 -6.72 -3.92 7.77
C SER A 72 -7.83 -2.97 8.18
N TYR A 73 -7.43 -1.74 8.51
CA TYR A 73 -8.32 -0.66 8.90
C TYR A 73 -8.28 0.43 7.85
N THR A 74 -9.44 0.95 7.45
CA THR A 74 -9.54 2.11 6.55
C THR A 74 -10.48 3.13 7.15
N ASN A 75 -9.97 4.34 7.37
CA ASN A 75 -10.75 5.45 7.89
C ASN A 75 -11.65 6.03 6.79
N LYS A 76 -12.94 5.70 6.84
CA LYS A 76 -13.95 6.16 5.87
C LYS A 76 -14.08 7.68 5.80
N ALA A 77 -13.77 8.40 6.88
CA ALA A 77 -13.86 9.86 6.91
C ALA A 77 -12.86 10.54 5.98
N LEU A 78 -11.72 9.91 5.71
CA LEU A 78 -10.71 10.41 4.78
C LEU A 78 -10.80 9.77 3.39
N ASN A 79 -11.65 8.75 3.23
CA ASN A 79 -11.75 7.86 2.07
C ASN A 79 -12.46 8.50 0.85
N ALA A 80 -12.36 9.83 0.71
CA ALA A 80 -12.57 10.47 -0.58
C ALA A 80 -11.58 9.81 -1.57
N PRO A 81 -12.05 9.34 -2.73
CA PRO A 81 -11.37 8.30 -3.50
C PRO A 81 -9.92 8.68 -3.80
N PRO A 82 -8.94 7.88 -3.35
CA PRO A 82 -7.57 8.04 -3.81
C PRO A 82 -7.55 7.70 -5.30
N LYS A 83 -7.24 8.70 -6.12
CA LYS A 83 -6.90 8.51 -7.54
C LYS A 83 -5.78 7.49 -7.58
N VAL A 84 -6.11 6.27 -7.97
CA VAL A 84 -5.20 5.16 -8.22
C VAL A 84 -4.16 5.57 -9.27
N GLU A 85 -3.11 6.28 -8.89
CA GLU A 85 -1.82 6.12 -9.57
C GLU A 85 -1.21 4.85 -8.98
N ALA A 86 -1.66 3.71 -9.52
CA ALA A 86 -0.89 2.48 -9.46
C ALA A 86 0.53 2.85 -9.87
N SER A 87 1.45 2.71 -8.94
CA SER A 87 2.89 2.83 -9.14
C SER A 87 3.36 1.68 -10.05
N ALA A 88 2.98 1.72 -11.31
CA ALA A 88 3.83 1.21 -12.37
C ALA A 88 4.97 2.24 -12.52
N PRO A 89 6.23 1.83 -12.69
CA PRO A 89 7.30 2.77 -12.97
C PRO A 89 6.89 3.62 -14.18
N LYS A 90 6.86 4.94 -14.01
CA LYS A 90 6.54 5.91 -15.07
C LYS A 90 7.54 5.73 -16.21
N LYS A 91 7.24 4.83 -17.17
CA LYS A 91 7.87 4.86 -18.49
C LYS A 91 7.49 6.21 -19.08
N ARG A 92 8.46 7.13 -19.14
CA ARG A 92 8.36 8.44 -19.81
C ARG A 92 7.89 8.19 -21.24
N LYS A 93 6.58 8.28 -21.50
CA LYS A 93 6.07 8.30 -22.87
C LYS A 93 6.53 9.61 -23.48
N ARG A 94 7.65 9.56 -24.21
CA ARG A 94 8.10 10.64 -25.08
C ARG A 94 6.90 11.08 -25.92
N LYS A 95 6.55 12.37 -25.84
CA LYS A 95 5.55 12.97 -26.72
C LYS A 95 5.96 12.70 -28.16
N LYS A 96 5.21 11.87 -28.89
CA LYS A 96 5.39 11.76 -30.33
C LYS A 96 4.86 13.07 -30.94
N PRO A 97 5.68 13.84 -31.68
CA PRO A 97 5.20 15.07 -32.29
C PRO A 97 4.11 14.76 -33.31
N LEU A 98 3.03 15.53 -33.21
CA LEU A 98 1.88 15.53 -34.10
C LEU A 98 2.33 15.94 -35.52
N LYS A 99 2.26 15.03 -36.49
CA LYS A 99 2.23 15.39 -37.91
C LYS A 99 1.17 14.56 -38.63
N LYS A 100 0.06 15.20 -38.98
CA LYS A 100 -0.84 14.79 -40.08
C LYS A 100 -0.15 15.19 -41.41
N PRO A 101 -0.67 14.80 -42.59
CA PRO A 101 -0.62 13.49 -43.25
C PRO A 101 0.17 13.59 -44.58
N PHE A 102 1.24 12.81 -44.79
CA PHE A 102 2.16 13.02 -45.92
C PHE A 102 1.93 12.13 -47.17
N TRP A 103 0.86 11.34 -47.27
CA TRP A 103 0.69 10.42 -48.42
C TRP A 103 -0.61 10.61 -49.21
N LYS A 104 -1.13 11.85 -49.25
CA LYS A 104 -2.08 12.28 -50.28
C LYS A 104 -1.32 12.86 -51.49
N ARG A 105 -0.40 12.10 -52.10
CA ARG A 105 0.21 12.47 -53.40
C ARG A 105 0.90 11.32 -54.15
N TRP A 106 0.31 10.12 -54.20
CA TRP A 106 0.68 9.11 -55.19
C TRP A 106 -0.35 7.97 -55.18
N LEU A 107 -1.23 7.94 -56.19
CA LEU A 107 -2.15 6.88 -56.64
C LEU A 107 -3.38 7.56 -57.24
N GLY A 108 -3.19 8.11 -58.44
CA GLY A 108 -4.21 8.78 -59.23
C GLY A 108 -3.62 9.34 -60.52
N LEU A 109 -3.16 8.45 -61.41
CA LEU A 109 -3.17 8.53 -62.88
C LEU A 109 -2.15 7.53 -63.44
N SER A 110 -2.64 6.44 -64.02
CA SER A 110 -2.20 5.99 -65.33
C SER A 110 -3.26 5.09 -65.94
#